data_AF-A0A923E7M0-F1
#
_entry.id   AF-A0A923E7M0-F1
#
_cell.length_a   1.000
_cell.length_b   1.000
_cell.length_c   1.000
_cell.angle_alpha   90.00
_cell.angle_beta   90.00
_cell.angle_gamma   90.00
#
_symmetry.space_group_name_H-M   'P 1'
#
loop_
_entity.id
_entity.type
_entity.pdbx_description
1 polymer ?
#
loop_
_entity_poly.entity_id
_entity_poly.type
_entity_poly.pdbx_seq_one_letter_code
_entity_poly.pdbx_strand_id
1 'polypeptide(L)'
;MNLLLMLNIIPDEEPDFKFKAFLEVLIDVHKISVDTIAKFAKIQKQDVLDFMNDSSKVPIETKYKLASVIMTLRFIFKAVEPKL
;
A
#
# COMPACT_ATOMS: atom_id res chain seq x y z
N MET A 1 -25.01 -0.22 -5.20
CA MET A 1 -24.21 -1.45 -5.44
C MET A 1 -24.32 -2.33 -4.21
N ASN A 2 -24.71 -3.60 -4.34
CA ASN A 2 -24.74 -4.53 -3.19
C ASN A 2 -23.31 -4.91 -2.82
N LEU A 3 -22.92 -4.81 -1.54
CA LEU A 3 -21.59 -5.15 -1.06
C LEU A 3 -21.21 -6.61 -1.36
N LEU A 4 -22.19 -7.52 -1.35
CA LEU A 4 -21.99 -8.93 -1.73
C LEU A 4 -21.61 -9.10 -3.21
N LEU A 5 -22.18 -8.26 -4.10
CA LEU A 5 -21.83 -8.29 -5.51
C LEU A 5 -20.41 -7.77 -5.74
N MET A 6 -19.93 -6.81 -4.94
CA MET A 6 -18.56 -6.29 -5.04
C MET A 6 -17.52 -7.33 -4.65
N LEU A 7 -17.82 -8.24 -3.71
CA LEU A 7 -16.93 -9.34 -3.32
C LEU A 7 -16.66 -10.30 -4.48
N ASN A 8 -17.65 -10.57 -5.33
CA ASN A 8 -17.53 -11.44 -6.49
C ASN A 8 -16.69 -10.83 -7.64
N ILE A 9 -16.35 -9.55 -7.55
CA ILE A 9 -15.55 -8.82 -8.54
C ILE A 9 -14.19 -8.41 -7.98
N ILE A 10 -13.87 -8.79 -6.73
CA ILE A 10 -12.51 -8.61 -6.21
C ILE A 10 -11.62 -9.45 -7.11
N PRO A 11 -10.74 -8.82 -7.89
CA PRO A 11 -9.80 -9.57 -8.71
C PRO A 11 -9.00 -10.49 -7.80
N ASP A 12 -8.70 -11.70 -8.26
CA ASP A 12 -7.71 -12.57 -7.61
C ASP A 12 -6.30 -12.03 -7.88
N GLU A 13 -6.12 -10.73 -7.58
CA GLU A 13 -4.88 -10.01 -7.69
C GLU A 13 -4.01 -10.41 -6.50
N GLU A 14 -2.75 -10.71 -6.79
CA GLU A 14 -1.79 -10.96 -5.72
C GLU A 14 -1.77 -9.77 -4.75
N PRO A 15 -1.79 -10.02 -3.42
CA PRO A 15 -1.82 -8.95 -2.42
C PRO A 15 -0.76 -7.87 -2.64
N ASP A 16 0.42 -8.28 -3.10
CA ASP A 16 1.54 -7.38 -3.40
C ASP A 16 1.21 -6.38 -4.52
N PHE A 17 0.47 -6.80 -5.55
CA PHE A 17 0.04 -5.91 -6.64
C PHE A 17 -0.84 -4.77 -6.11
N LYS A 18 -1.84 -5.13 -5.30
CA LYS A 18 -2.74 -4.15 -4.68
C LYS A 18 -2.01 -3.18 -3.76
N PHE A 19 -1.08 -3.68 -2.95
CA PHE A 19 -0.32 -2.84 -2.03
C PHE A 19 0.66 -1.93 -2.78
N LYS A 20 1.27 -2.39 -3.89
CA LYS A 20 2.08 -1.54 -4.76
C LYS A 20 1.27 -0.38 -5.32
N ALA A 21 0.09 -0.65 -5.88
CA ALA A 21 -0.77 0.41 -6.42
C ALA A 21 -1.17 1.44 -5.35
N PHE A 22 -1.49 1.00 -4.12
CA PHE A 22 -1.77 1.93 -3.02
C PHE A 22 -0.53 2.73 -2.60
N LEU A 23 0.63 2.09 -2.55
CA LEU A 23 1.90 2.74 -2.22
C LEU A 23 2.26 3.81 -3.26
N GLU A 24 2.07 3.54 -4.55
CA GLU A 24 2.24 4.52 -5.63
C GLU A 24 1.33 5.74 -5.43
N VAL A 25 0.05 5.54 -5.14
CA VAL A 25 -0.87 6.66 -4.85
C VAL A 25 -0.40 7.48 -3.64
N LEU A 26 0.05 6.84 -2.57
CA LEU A 26 0.56 7.53 -1.38
C LEU A 26 1.81 8.36 -1.67
N ILE A 27 2.71 7.87 -2.52
CA ILE A 27 3.96 8.56 -2.88
C ILE A 27 3.69 9.65 -3.92
N ASP A 28 3.00 9.32 -5.01
CA ASP A 28 2.90 10.19 -6.18
C ASP A 28 1.77 11.20 -6.07
N VAL A 29 0.65 10.84 -5.45
CA VAL A 29 -0.50 11.75 -5.29
C VAL A 29 -0.38 12.50 -3.97
N HIS A 30 -0.20 11.78 -2.87
CA HIS A 30 -0.18 12.36 -1.51
C HIS A 30 1.21 12.89 -1.08
N LYS A 31 2.24 12.70 -1.92
CA LYS A 31 3.61 13.20 -1.70
C LYS A 31 4.22 12.74 -0.37
N ILE A 32 3.79 11.58 0.14
CA ILE A 32 4.36 10.98 1.34
C ILE A 32 5.70 10.36 0.96
N SER A 33 6.77 10.78 1.63
CA SER A 33 8.09 10.25 1.31
C SER A 33 8.24 8.78 1.70
N VAL A 34 9.05 8.04 0.93
CA VAL A 34 9.43 6.65 1.22
C VAL A 34 9.99 6.52 2.64
N ASP A 35 10.81 7.49 3.08
CA ASP A 35 11.36 7.55 4.44
C ASP A 35 10.27 7.64 5.51
N THR A 36 9.20 8.40 5.26
CA THR A 36 8.07 8.53 6.20
C THR A 36 7.30 7.22 6.33
N ILE A 37 7.03 6.57 5.20
CA ILE A 37 6.35 5.26 5.17
C ILE A 37 7.19 4.20 5.89
N ALA A 38 8.50 4.12 5.60
CA ALA A 38 9.41 3.21 6.27
C ALA A 38 9.46 3.44 7.78
N LYS A 39 9.51 4.71 8.22
CA LYS A 39 9.49 5.09 9.63
C LYS A 39 8.21 4.64 10.34
N PHE A 40 7.05 4.81 9.71
CA PHE A 40 5.78 4.33 10.28
C PHE A 40 5.72 2.80 10.35
N ALA A 41 6.24 2.11 9.34
CA ALA A 41 6.27 0.65 9.30
C ALA A 41 7.36 0.05 10.20
N LYS A 42 8.27 0.87 10.73
CA LYS A 42 9.44 0.45 11.52
C LYS A 42 10.31 -0.55 10.74
N ILE A 43 10.55 -0.23 9.48
CA ILE A 43 11.38 -1.00 8.53
C ILE A 43 12.41 -0.08 7.89
N GLN A 44 13.34 -0.63 7.11
CA GLN A 44 14.33 0.18 6.40
C GLN A 44 13.70 0.82 5.16
N LYS A 45 14.22 1.99 4.76
CA LYS A 45 13.84 2.62 3.49
C LYS A 45 14.02 1.66 2.32
N GLN A 46 15.11 0.90 2.32
CA GLN A 46 15.42 -0.07 1.28
C GLN A 46 14.34 -1.14 1.16
N ASP A 47 13.74 -1.58 2.27
CA ASP A 47 12.65 -2.57 2.24
C ASP A 47 11.44 -2.06 1.45
N VAL A 48 11.14 -0.76 1.51
CA VAL A 48 10.05 -0.14 0.74
C VAL A 48 10.40 -0.06 -0.75
N LEU A 49 11.64 0.30 -1.07
CA LEU A 49 12.12 0.35 -2.46
C LEU A 49 12.16 -1.04 -3.09
N ASP A 50 12.65 -2.03 -2.34
CA ASP A 50 12.68 -3.43 -2.76
C ASP A 50 11.26 -3.96 -2.93
N PHE A 51 10.32 -3.61 -2.03
CA PHE A 51 8.93 -3.99 -2.20
C PHE A 51 8.34 -3.47 -3.50
N MET A 52 8.59 -2.20 -3.86
CA MET A 52 8.10 -1.61 -5.11
C MET A 52 8.70 -2.29 -6.35
N ASN A 53 10.02 -2.50 -6.36
CA ASN A 53 10.73 -3.06 -7.51
C ASN A 53 10.50 -4.57 -7.66
N ASP A 54 10.71 -5.33 -6.60
CA ASP A 54 10.67 -6.79 -6.58
C ASP A 54 10.33 -7.29 -5.17
N SER A 55 9.03 -7.44 -4.91
CA SER A 55 8.53 -7.85 -3.60
C SER A 55 8.94 -9.27 -3.21
N SER A 56 9.42 -10.11 -4.13
CA SER A 56 9.88 -11.46 -3.80
C SER A 56 11.12 -11.46 -2.88
N LYS A 57 11.89 -10.37 -2.88
CA LYS A 57 13.08 -10.17 -2.05
C LYS A 57 12.78 -9.71 -0.63
N VAL A 58 11.53 -9.33 -0.34
CA VAL A 58 11.14 -8.75 0.94
C VAL A 58 10.57 -9.84 1.86
N PRO A 59 11.08 -10.03 3.08
CA PRO A 59 10.54 -10.99 4.03
C PRO A 59 9.06 -10.74 4.34
N ILE A 60 8.29 -11.81 4.56
CA ILE A 60 6.84 -11.71 4.80
C ILE A 60 6.49 -10.82 6.01
N GLU A 61 7.30 -10.83 7.07
CA GLU A 61 7.11 -9.96 8.23
C GLU A 61 7.23 -8.47 7.85
N THR A 62 8.22 -8.14 7.02
CA THR A 62 8.44 -6.80 6.49
C THR A 62 7.29 -6.36 5.59
N LYS A 63 6.81 -7.27 4.71
CA LYS A 63 5.61 -7.03 3.89
C LYS A 63 4.38 -6.76 4.75
N TYR A 64 4.18 -7.52 5.81
CA TYR A 64 3.04 -7.35 6.72
C TYR A 64 3.06 -5.99 7.42
N LYS A 65 4.23 -5.58 7.95
CA LYS A 65 4.42 -4.25 8.56
C LYS A 65 4.13 -3.13 7.56
N LEU A 66 4.64 -3.25 6.34
CA LEU A 66 4.42 -2.29 5.27
C LEU A 66 2.95 -2.23 4.84
N ALA A 67 2.31 -3.37 4.61
CA ALA A 67 0.91 -3.48 4.22
C ALA A 67 -0.04 -2.85 5.25
N SER A 68 0.23 -3.07 6.54
CA SER A 68 -0.52 -2.45 7.64
C SER A 68 -0.51 -0.92 7.53
N VAL A 69 0.68 -0.34 7.35
CA VAL A 69 0.85 1.11 7.19
C VAL A 69 0.22 1.63 5.89
N ILE A 70 0.43 0.94 4.76
CA ILE A 70 -0.19 1.30 3.48
C ILE A 70 -1.71 1.38 3.61
N MET A 71 -2.32 0.38 4.25
CA MET A 71 -3.77 0.33 4.43
C MET A 71 -4.27 1.46 5.33
N THR A 72 -3.60 1.72 6.46
CA THR A 72 -3.94 2.84 7.35
C THR A 72 -3.84 4.17 6.61
N LEU A 73 -2.73 4.43 5.92
CA LEU A 73 -2.53 5.67 5.17
C LEU A 73 -3.53 5.80 4.03
N ARG A 74 -3.75 4.75 3.23
CA ARG A 74 -4.74 4.77 2.14
C ARG A 74 -6.13 5.14 2.66
N PHE A 75 -6.54 4.60 3.81
CA PHE A 75 -7.81 4.92 4.44
C PHE A 75 -7.89 6.39 4.88
N ILE A 76 -6.86 6.91 5.56
CA ILE A 76 -6.80 8.30 6.01
C ILE A 76 -6.86 9.27 4.83
N PHE A 77 -6.00 9.05 3.83
CA PHE A 77 -5.84 9.97 2.71
C PHE A 77 -6.97 9.87 1.69
N LYS A 78 -7.69 8.74 1.62
CA LYS A 78 -8.92 8.62 0.83
C LYS A 78 -9.97 9.67 1.23
N ALA A 79 -10.04 10.03 2.51
CA ALA A 79 -11.04 10.96 3.01
C ALA A 79 -10.83 12.40 2.49
N VAL A 80 -9.59 12.73 2.07
CA VAL A 80 -9.22 14.06 1.57
C VAL A 80 -8.95 14.09 0.06
N GLU A 81 -9.16 12.97 -0.64
CA GLU A 81 -9.08 12.92 -2.11
C GLU A 81 -10.22 13.75 -2.73
N PRO A 82 -9.94 14.54 -3.80
CA PRO A 82 -10.99 15.23 -4.54
C PRO A 82 -12.04 14.23 -5.01
N LYS A 83 -13.32 14.54 -4.78
CA LYS A 83 -14.40 13.79 -5.40
C LYS A 83 -14.40 14.12 -6.88
N LEU A 84 -13.99 13.15 -7.70
CA LEU A 84 -14.20 13.16 -9.15
C LEU A 84 -15.70 13.21 -9.46
#